data_AF-A0A1V4PE74-F1
#
_entry.id   AF-A0A1V4PE74-F1
#
_cell.length_a   1.000
_cell.length_b   1.000
_cell.length_c   1.000
_cell.angle_alpha   90.00
_cell.angle_beta   90.00
_cell.angle_gamma   90.00
#
_symmetry.space_group_name_H-M   'P 1'
#
loop_
_entity.id
_entity.type
_entity.pdbx_description
1 polymer ?
#
loop_
_entity_poly.entity_id
_entity_poly.type
_entity_poly.pdbx_seq_one_letter_code
_entity_poly.pdbx_strand_id
1 'polypeptide(L)'
;NQLTTGANFPSSFTGEGAQNVRLAIRAALDRKGIRDPEARAYWEAGMMLVSKRESGFRDQLNNWDSNARAGNPSGGPFQFIRTTYNAYREPGTSGNSRDTLGQACAFINYATRRYGVSLDGHNLADRIQQADPRRGPKGY
;
A
#
# COMPACT_ATOMS: atom_id res chain seq x y z
N ASN A 1 -9.27 24.06 -19.89
CA ASN A 1 -8.52 23.16 -18.99
C ASN A 1 -9.38 22.72 -17.82
N GLN A 2 -10.11 21.61 -18.00
CA GLN A 2 -10.88 20.97 -16.93
C GLN A 2 -10.09 19.73 -16.49
N LEU A 3 -9.62 19.73 -15.25
CA LEU A 3 -8.97 18.59 -14.59
C LEU A 3 -10.07 17.57 -14.28
N THR A 4 -10.06 16.46 -15.01
CA THR A 4 -11.11 15.43 -15.00
C THR A 4 -11.31 14.79 -13.63
N THR A 5 -12.49 15.03 -13.10
CA THR A 5 -13.23 14.22 -12.13
C THR A 5 -13.24 12.74 -12.53
N GLY A 6 -12.92 11.84 -11.59
CA GLY A 6 -13.29 10.42 -11.66
C GLY A 6 -12.49 9.55 -12.64
N ALA A 7 -11.20 9.33 -12.38
CA ALA A 7 -10.52 8.21 -13.02
C ALA A 7 -11.21 6.89 -12.59
N ASN A 8 -11.92 6.25 -13.53
CA ASN A 8 -12.45 4.90 -13.38
C ASN A 8 -11.29 3.92 -13.30
N PHE A 9 -10.70 3.78 -12.11
CA PHE A 9 -9.70 2.77 -11.85
C PHE A 9 -10.37 1.39 -11.78
N PRO A 10 -9.74 0.35 -12.34
CA PRO A 10 -10.25 -1.01 -12.22
C PRO A 10 -10.37 -1.40 -10.73
N SER A 11 -11.35 -2.25 -10.41
CA SER A 11 -11.60 -2.72 -9.03
C SER A 11 -10.52 -3.68 -8.51
N SER A 12 -9.57 -4.08 -9.36
CA SER A 12 -8.43 -4.92 -9.02
C SER A 12 -7.21 -4.56 -9.87
N PHE A 13 -6.03 -4.74 -9.28
CA PHE A 13 -4.74 -4.51 -9.92
C PHE A 13 -3.83 -5.70 -9.57
N THR A 14 -3.66 -6.63 -10.51
CA THR A 14 -2.87 -7.87 -10.31
C THR A 14 -1.56 -7.88 -11.11
N GLY A 15 -1.14 -6.73 -11.64
CA GLY A 15 0.10 -6.60 -12.42
C GLY A 15 1.34 -6.28 -11.58
N GLU A 16 2.53 -6.44 -12.16
CA GLU A 16 3.80 -6.01 -11.58
C GLU A 16 4.21 -4.61 -12.07
N GLY A 17 5.17 -4.02 -11.37
CA GLY A 17 5.89 -2.82 -11.80
C GLY A 17 5.43 -1.54 -11.13
N ALA A 18 6.34 -0.56 -11.11
CA ALA A 18 6.16 0.70 -10.41
C ALA A 18 4.92 1.48 -10.87
N GLN A 19 4.57 1.41 -12.16
CA GLN A 19 3.38 2.10 -12.67
C GLN A 19 2.08 1.48 -12.16
N ASN A 20 1.99 0.13 -12.10
CA ASN A 20 0.82 -0.55 -11.56
C ASN A 20 0.59 -0.19 -10.10
N VAL A 21 1.66 -0.25 -9.29
CA VAL A 21 1.62 0.13 -7.87
C VAL A 21 1.20 1.60 -7.71
N ARG A 22 1.78 2.52 -8.50
CA ARG A 22 1.42 3.94 -8.45
C ARG A 22 -0.06 4.19 -8.77
N LEU A 23 -0.60 3.54 -9.81
CA LEU A 23 -2.01 3.69 -10.18
C LEU A 23 -2.93 3.13 -9.08
N ALA A 24 -2.58 2.00 -8.49
CA ALA A 24 -3.32 1.43 -7.37
C ALA A 24 -3.28 2.33 -6.11
N ILE A 25 -2.14 2.97 -5.82
CA ILE A 25 -2.04 3.96 -4.73
C ILE A 25 -2.97 5.13 -4.99
N ARG A 26 -2.95 5.70 -6.21
CA ARG A 26 -3.84 6.82 -6.58
C ARG A 26 -5.32 6.45 -6.47
N ALA A 27 -5.67 5.26 -6.94
CA ALA A 27 -7.01 4.71 -6.80
C ALA A 27 -7.41 4.54 -5.33
N ALA A 28 -6.51 4.06 -4.47
CA ALA A 28 -6.75 3.98 -3.03
C ALA A 28 -6.99 5.36 -2.43
N LEU A 29 -6.14 6.36 -2.74
CA LEU A 29 -6.31 7.73 -2.25
C LEU A 29 -7.65 8.34 -2.65
N ASP A 30 -8.11 8.07 -3.87
CA ASP A 30 -9.44 8.50 -4.33
C ASP A 30 -10.57 7.85 -3.52
N ARG A 31 -10.48 6.53 -3.25
CA ARG A 31 -11.45 5.82 -2.39
C ARG A 31 -11.44 6.33 -0.95
N LYS A 32 -10.29 6.75 -0.44
CA LYS A 32 -10.15 7.34 0.91
C LYS A 32 -10.56 8.82 0.95
N GLY A 33 -10.92 9.43 -0.18
CA GLY A 33 -11.28 10.84 -0.27
C GLY A 33 -10.09 11.81 -0.07
N ILE A 34 -8.84 11.31 -0.17
CA ILE A 34 -7.63 12.11 -0.01
C ILE A 34 -7.36 12.84 -1.34
N ARG A 35 -7.86 14.06 -1.43
CA ARG A 35 -7.84 14.88 -2.66
C ARG A 35 -6.78 15.97 -2.65
N ASP A 36 -6.33 16.39 -1.47
CA ASP A 36 -5.31 17.43 -1.34
C ASP A 36 -4.01 17.01 -2.06
N PRO A 37 -3.47 17.84 -2.98
CA PRO A 37 -2.30 17.46 -3.77
C PRO A 37 -1.05 17.18 -2.94
N GLU A 38 -0.84 17.91 -1.84
CA GLU A 38 0.32 17.74 -0.98
C GLU A 38 0.22 16.42 -0.21
N ALA A 39 -0.96 16.13 0.36
CA ALA A 39 -1.24 14.88 1.02
C ALA A 39 -1.03 13.67 0.09
N ARG A 40 -1.52 13.78 -1.15
CA ARG A 40 -1.33 12.74 -2.17
C ARG A 40 0.14 12.52 -2.50
N ALA A 41 0.95 13.59 -2.54
CA ALA A 41 2.38 13.49 -2.77
C ALA A 41 3.09 12.75 -1.62
N TYR A 42 2.76 13.05 -0.36
CA TYR A 42 3.33 12.34 0.78
C TYR A 42 2.99 10.84 0.76
N TRP A 43 1.72 10.51 0.56
CA TRP A 43 1.29 9.10 0.49
C TRP A 43 1.91 8.36 -0.69
N GLU A 44 1.87 8.93 -1.90
CA GLU A 44 2.43 8.28 -3.08
C GLU A 44 3.94 8.04 -2.91
N ALA A 45 4.70 9.04 -2.46
CA ALA A 45 6.14 8.90 -2.27
C ALA A 45 6.47 7.80 -1.24
N GLY A 46 5.83 7.84 -0.07
CA GLY A 46 6.09 6.87 1.01
C GLY A 46 5.68 5.45 0.63
N MET A 47 4.47 5.28 0.07
CA MET A 47 3.97 3.95 -0.31
C MET A 47 4.74 3.35 -1.49
N MET A 48 5.17 4.17 -2.46
CA MET A 48 6.05 3.70 -3.53
C MET A 48 7.39 3.21 -2.99
N LEU A 49 7.97 3.91 -2.01
CA LEU A 49 9.23 3.48 -1.39
C LEU A 49 9.06 2.17 -0.63
N VAL A 50 7.97 2.03 0.14
CA VAL A 50 7.62 0.77 0.81
C VAL A 50 7.56 -0.35 -0.23
N SER A 51 6.73 -0.23 -1.26
CA SER A 51 6.57 -1.32 -2.24
C SER A 51 7.88 -1.65 -2.98
N LYS A 52 8.72 -0.65 -3.25
CA LYS A 52 10.05 -0.87 -3.81
C LYS A 52 10.93 -1.73 -2.89
N ARG A 53 10.93 -1.44 -1.59
CA ARG A 53 11.76 -2.13 -0.59
C ARG A 53 11.23 -3.53 -0.26
N GLU A 54 9.92 -3.68 -0.24
CA GLU A 54 9.23 -4.92 0.14
C GLU A 54 9.29 -5.99 -0.96
N SER A 55 9.10 -5.62 -2.23
CA SER A 55 9.06 -6.60 -3.32
C SER A 55 9.68 -6.14 -4.63
N GLY A 56 10.22 -4.92 -4.70
CA GLY A 56 10.62 -4.33 -5.98
C GLY A 56 9.43 -4.09 -6.92
N PHE A 57 8.25 -3.77 -6.37
CA PHE A 57 6.99 -3.58 -7.11
C PHE A 57 6.41 -4.85 -7.77
N ARG A 58 6.81 -6.03 -7.30
CA ARG A 58 6.40 -7.31 -7.88
C ARG A 58 5.34 -7.99 -7.02
N ASP A 59 4.55 -8.85 -7.64
CA ASP A 59 3.60 -9.70 -6.92
C ASP A 59 4.34 -10.97 -6.44
N GLN A 60 5.15 -10.80 -5.39
CA GLN A 60 5.97 -11.89 -4.82
C GLN A 60 5.26 -12.55 -3.65
N LEU A 61 5.36 -13.87 -3.54
CA LEU A 61 4.91 -14.63 -2.39
C LEU A 61 6.13 -15.09 -1.58
N ASN A 62 6.18 -14.75 -0.29
CA ASN A 62 7.22 -15.21 0.60
C ASN A 62 6.79 -16.54 1.25
N ASN A 63 7.52 -17.61 0.97
CA ASN A 63 7.21 -18.96 1.47
C ASN A 63 8.23 -19.53 2.46
N TRP A 64 9.20 -18.75 2.91
CA TRP A 64 10.33 -19.28 3.70
C TRP A 64 10.34 -18.82 5.17
N ASP A 65 9.68 -17.71 5.48
CA ASP A 65 9.69 -17.10 6.81
C ASP A 65 8.76 -17.81 7.83
N SER A 66 8.73 -17.30 9.07
CA SER A 66 7.89 -17.87 10.13
C SER A 66 6.40 -17.78 9.82
N ASN A 67 5.95 -16.74 9.11
CA ASN A 67 4.56 -16.60 8.70
C ASN A 67 4.16 -17.66 7.67
N ALA A 68 5.04 -17.91 6.69
CA ALA A 68 4.86 -18.97 5.71
C ALA A 68 4.80 -20.35 6.36
N ARG A 69 5.70 -20.64 7.30
CA ARG A 69 5.69 -21.90 8.09
C ARG A 69 4.41 -22.06 8.90
N ALA A 70 3.82 -20.95 9.36
CA ALA A 70 2.51 -20.92 10.02
C ALA A 70 1.31 -20.91 9.06
N GLY A 71 1.53 -21.08 7.75
CA GLY A 71 0.46 -21.14 6.73
C GLY A 71 -0.14 -19.78 6.35
N ASN A 72 0.53 -18.68 6.67
CA ASN A 72 0.09 -17.31 6.42
C ASN A 72 1.18 -16.49 5.68
N PRO A 73 1.66 -16.95 4.52
CA PRO A 73 2.75 -16.29 3.79
C PRO A 73 2.41 -14.83 3.46
N SER A 74 3.41 -13.95 3.53
CA SER A 74 3.27 -12.58 3.01
C SER A 74 3.25 -12.58 1.49
N GLY A 75 2.50 -11.66 0.88
CA GLY A 75 2.35 -11.63 -0.56
C GLY A 75 2.13 -10.24 -1.14
N GLY A 76 2.39 -10.11 -2.44
CA GLY A 76 2.10 -8.92 -3.23
C GLY A 76 3.03 -7.73 -3.00
N PRO A 77 2.71 -6.58 -3.60
CA PRO A 77 3.63 -5.45 -3.69
C PRO A 77 3.96 -4.75 -2.37
N PHE A 78 3.12 -4.89 -1.34
CA PHE A 78 3.36 -4.38 0.01
C PHE A 78 3.66 -5.49 1.03
N GLN A 79 3.82 -6.75 0.58
CA GLN A 79 4.13 -7.91 1.42
C GLN A 79 3.23 -8.06 2.65
N PHE A 80 1.91 -7.86 2.48
CA PHE A 80 0.96 -8.14 3.56
C PHE A 80 0.84 -9.64 3.82
N ILE A 81 0.86 -10.04 5.09
CA ILE A 81 0.28 -11.33 5.53
C ILE A 81 -1.25 -11.25 5.48
N ARG A 82 -1.93 -12.38 5.21
CA ARG A 82 -3.39 -12.41 4.98
C ARG A 82 -4.19 -11.96 6.21
N THR A 83 -3.73 -12.29 7.42
CA THR A 83 -4.38 -11.86 8.67
C THR A 83 -4.38 -10.35 8.83
N THR A 84 -3.23 -9.69 8.62
CA THR A 84 -3.12 -8.23 8.64
C THR A 84 -3.96 -7.62 7.51
N TYR A 85 -3.89 -8.19 6.29
CA TYR A 85 -4.75 -7.72 5.20
C TYR A 85 -6.23 -7.73 5.61
N ASN A 86 -6.74 -8.84 6.12
CA ASN A 86 -8.14 -8.95 6.51
C ASN A 86 -8.53 -7.97 7.64
N ALA A 87 -7.63 -7.71 8.59
CA ALA A 87 -7.89 -6.78 9.69
C ALA A 87 -7.99 -5.30 9.23
N TYR A 88 -7.29 -4.93 8.16
CA TYR A 88 -7.23 -3.56 7.65
C TYR A 88 -7.87 -3.37 6.27
N ARG A 89 -8.48 -4.42 5.70
CA ARG A 89 -9.12 -4.40 4.38
C ARG A 89 -10.18 -3.31 4.32
N GLU A 90 -10.19 -2.57 3.22
CA GLU A 90 -11.24 -1.60 2.94
C GLU A 90 -12.51 -2.30 2.40
N PRO A 91 -13.71 -1.96 2.88
CA PRO A 91 -14.94 -2.48 2.30
C PRO A 91 -15.00 -2.24 0.78
N GLY A 92 -15.43 -3.28 0.05
CA GLY A 92 -15.54 -3.22 -1.42
C GLY A 92 -14.23 -3.44 -2.18
N THR A 93 -13.12 -3.81 -1.52
CA THR A 93 -11.92 -4.35 -2.21
C THR A 93 -11.92 -5.88 -2.22
N SER A 94 -11.05 -6.47 -3.05
CA SER A 94 -10.94 -7.92 -3.22
C SER A 94 -10.70 -8.68 -1.90
N GLY A 95 -11.25 -9.88 -1.79
CA GLY A 95 -10.91 -10.81 -0.71
C GLY A 95 -9.51 -11.43 -0.85
N ASN A 96 -8.90 -11.31 -2.03
CA ASN A 96 -7.54 -11.76 -2.29
C ASN A 96 -6.54 -10.76 -1.69
N SER A 97 -5.73 -11.22 -0.72
CA SER A 97 -4.71 -10.38 -0.08
C SER A 97 -3.57 -9.96 -0.99
N ARG A 98 -3.48 -10.50 -2.22
CA ARG A 98 -2.48 -10.13 -3.24
C ARG A 98 -2.95 -9.05 -4.22
N ASP A 99 -4.21 -8.62 -4.15
CA ASP A 99 -4.71 -7.53 -4.98
C ASP A 99 -4.03 -6.20 -4.62
N THR A 100 -3.41 -5.51 -5.59
CA THR A 100 -2.59 -4.33 -5.31
C THR A 100 -3.41 -3.15 -4.81
N LEU A 101 -4.63 -2.93 -5.34
CA LEU A 101 -5.53 -1.89 -4.84
C LEU A 101 -5.99 -2.19 -3.42
N GLY A 102 -6.41 -3.44 -3.17
CA GLY A 102 -6.71 -3.92 -1.83
C GLY A 102 -5.57 -3.64 -0.85
N GLN A 103 -4.34 -4.01 -1.22
CA GLN A 103 -3.16 -3.77 -0.36
C GLN A 103 -2.88 -2.28 -0.15
N ALA A 104 -3.01 -1.44 -1.17
CA ALA A 104 -2.82 0.00 -1.03
C ALA A 104 -3.85 0.61 -0.06
N CYS A 105 -5.13 0.24 -0.19
CA CYS A 105 -6.17 0.65 0.76
C CYS A 105 -5.89 0.13 2.18
N ALA A 106 -5.51 -1.14 2.31
CA ALA A 106 -5.19 -1.74 3.60
C ALA A 106 -3.95 -1.09 4.25
N PHE A 107 -2.96 -0.67 3.47
CA PHE A 107 -1.79 0.05 3.96
C PHE A 107 -2.16 1.40 4.57
N ILE A 108 -3.02 2.20 3.91
CA ILE A 108 -3.48 3.48 4.47
C ILE A 108 -4.22 3.25 5.80
N ASN A 109 -5.10 2.24 5.87
CA ASN A 109 -5.80 1.88 7.10
C ASN A 109 -4.84 1.40 8.20
N TYR A 110 -3.83 0.60 7.84
CA TYR A 110 -2.83 0.10 8.76
C TYR A 110 -1.95 1.23 9.30
N ALA A 111 -1.42 2.09 8.42
CA ALA A 111 -0.59 3.24 8.79
C ALA A 111 -1.33 4.21 9.74
N THR A 112 -2.57 4.54 9.41
CA THR A 112 -3.40 5.46 10.23
C THR A 112 -3.74 4.85 11.59
N ARG A 113 -4.24 3.61 11.64
CA ARG A 113 -4.72 2.97 12.88
C ARG A 113 -3.60 2.44 13.77
N ARG A 114 -2.53 1.86 13.20
CA ARG A 114 -1.46 1.22 13.97
C ARG A 114 -0.33 2.16 14.35
N TYR A 115 -0.02 3.12 13.47
CA TYR A 115 1.13 4.03 13.62
C TYR A 115 0.74 5.49 13.81
N GLY A 116 -0.56 5.82 13.77
CA GLY A 116 -1.06 7.18 13.98
C GLY A 116 -0.63 8.15 12.88
N VAL A 117 -0.46 7.66 11.65
CA VAL A 117 -0.19 8.51 10.47
C VAL A 117 -1.43 9.38 10.20
N SER A 118 -1.21 10.67 9.94
CA SER A 118 -2.30 11.59 9.59
C SER A 118 -2.80 11.31 8.17
N LEU A 119 -4.07 11.59 7.88
CA LEU A 119 -4.62 11.42 6.54
C LEU A 119 -3.99 12.38 5.51
N ASP A 120 -3.45 13.51 5.96
CA ASP A 120 -2.63 14.40 5.13
C ASP A 120 -1.24 13.81 4.81
N GLY A 121 -0.87 12.65 5.39
CA GLY A 121 0.34 11.89 5.06
C GLY A 121 1.68 12.51 5.50
N HIS A 122 1.71 13.74 6.03
CA HIS A 122 2.98 14.47 6.25
C HIS A 122 3.97 13.72 7.17
N ASN A 123 3.44 12.97 8.13
CA ASN A 123 4.23 12.24 9.13
C ASN A 123 4.46 10.76 8.78
N LEU A 124 4.11 10.31 7.56
CA LEU A 124 4.22 8.90 7.16
C LEU A 124 5.66 8.38 7.30
N ALA A 125 6.65 9.12 6.76
CA ALA A 125 8.06 8.74 6.83
C ALA A 125 8.59 8.70 8.28
N ASP A 126 8.11 9.60 9.14
CA ASP A 126 8.53 9.65 10.54
C ASP A 126 8.03 8.42 11.32
N ARG A 127 6.82 7.96 11.00
CA ARG A 127 6.13 6.87 11.69
C ARG A 127 6.44 5.48 11.12
N ILE A 128 6.79 5.39 9.84
CA ILE A 128 7.06 4.12 9.16
C ILE A 128 8.41 4.22 8.45
N GLN A 129 9.43 3.56 9.01
CA GLN A 129 10.80 3.58 8.48
C GLN A 129 10.89 3.11 7.01
N GLN A 130 10.07 2.13 6.60
CA GLN A 130 10.07 1.67 5.22
C GLN A 130 9.60 2.75 4.23
N ALA A 131 8.86 3.76 4.70
CA ALA A 131 8.44 4.91 3.92
C ALA A 131 9.43 6.10 3.98
N ASP A 132 10.51 6.00 4.76
CA ASP A 132 11.50 7.06 4.91
C ASP A 132 12.70 6.86 3.96
N PRO A 133 12.93 7.77 2.98
CA PRO A 133 14.07 7.69 2.07
C PRO A 133 15.40 8.00 2.76
N ARG A 134 15.39 8.67 3.91
CA ARG A 134 16.61 9.06 4.66
C ARG A 134 17.15 7.93 5.53
N ARG A 135 16.35 6.88 5.76
CA ARG A 135 16.72 5.71 6.56
C ARG A 135 16.85 4.49 5.66
N GLY A 136 17.80 3.62 6.00
CA GLY A 136 17.94 2.33 5.33
C GLY A 136 16.70 1.45 5.51
N PRO A 137 16.43 0.52 4.56
CA PRO A 137 15.35 -0.45 4.73
C PRO A 137 15.59 -1.28 5.99
N LYS A 138 14.52 -1.56 6.73
CA LYS A 138 14.58 -2.52 7.84
C LYS A 138 14.14 -3.88 7.30
N GLY A 139 14.99 -4.89 7.36
CA GLY A 139 14.58 -6.28 7.10
C GLY A 139 13.62 -6.75 8.19
N TYR A 140 12.71 -7.66 7.84
CA TYR A 140 11.89 -8.39 8.81
C TYR A 140 12.74 -9.32 9.65
#